data_AF-A0A0L7QMM4-F1
#
_entry.id   AF-A0A0L7QMM4-F1
#
_cell.length_a   1.000
_cell.length_b   1.000
_cell.length_c   1.000
_cell.angle_alpha   90.00
_cell.angle_beta   90.00
_cell.angle_gamma   90.00
#
_symmetry.space_group_name_H-M   'P 1'
#
loop_
_entity.id
_entity.type
_entity.pdbx_description
1 polymer ?
#
loop_
_entity_poly.entity_id
_entity_poly.type
_entity_poly.pdbx_seq_one_letter_code
_entity_poly.pdbx_strand_id
1 'polypeptide(L)' 'MDKKQIRTIFLYEFKLGRKAAETARNINHVFGESTTSERTVQHWFKIFRGGDESLEDKEGKHMSKMTRVQL' A
#
# COMPACT_ATOMS: atom_id res chain seq x y z
N MET A 1 -3.08 -4.95 15.10
CA MET A 1 -3.26 -5.36 13.69
C MET A 1 -1.87 -5.66 13.15
N ASP A 2 -1.65 -6.83 12.55
CA ASP A 2 -0.33 -7.16 12.00
C ASP A 2 0.00 -6.30 10.78
N LYS A 3 1.28 -6.00 10.54
CA LYS A 3 1.71 -5.14 9.43
C LYS A 3 1.30 -5.71 8.07
N LYS A 4 1.40 -7.03 7.88
CA LYS A 4 1.02 -7.69 6.63
C LYS A 4 -0.48 -7.56 6.39
N GLN A 5 -1.30 -7.71 7.43
CA GLN A 5 -2.74 -7.52 7.36
C GLN A 5 -3.13 -6.08 6.97
N ILE A 6 -2.49 -5.06 7.55
CA ILE A 6 -2.72 -3.66 7.16
C ILE A 6 -2.37 -3.45 5.68
N ARG A 7 -1.25 -4.01 5.22
CA ARG A 7 -0.81 -3.90 3.81
C ARG A 7 -1.74 -4.63 2.85
N THR A 8 -2.31 -5.76 3.25
CA THR A 8 -3.37 -6.45 2.49
C THR A 8 -4.56 -5.52 2.27
N ILE A 9 -4.97 -4.77 3.29
CA ILE A 9 -6.06 -3.79 3.16
C ILE A 9 -5.66 -2.65 2.22
N PHE A 10 -4.42 -2.16 2.28
CA PHE A 10 -3.94 -1.15 1.33
C PHE A 10 -4.05 -1.65 -0.12
N LEU A 11 -3.63 -2.89 -0.38
CA LEU A 11 -3.71 -3.46 -1.72
C LEU A 11 -5.16 -3.61 -2.19
N TYR A 12 -6.06 -4.06 -1.32
CA TYR A 12 -7.48 -4.16 -1.60
C TYR A 12 -8.09 -2.80 -1.98
N GLU A 13 -7.88 -1.78 -1.14
CA GLU A 13 -8.36 -0.41 -1.36
C GLU A 13 -7.75 0.24 -2.62
N PHE A 14 -6.48 -0.04 -2.90
CA PHE A 14 -5.81 0.37 -4.13
C PHE A 14 -6.49 -0.22 -5.38
N LYS A 15 -6.79 -1.53 -5.36
CA LYS A 15 -7.49 -2.21 -6.46
C LYS A 15 -8.93 -1.70 -6.66
N LEU A 16 -9.55 -1.19 -5.61
CA LEU A 16 -10.84 -0.48 -5.69
C LEU A 16 -10.72 0.94 -6.25
N GLY A 17 -9.51 1.45 -6.50
CA GLY A 17 -9.29 2.81 -7.01
C GLY A 17 -9.49 3.90 -5.96
N ARG A 18 -9.47 3.55 -4.66
CA ARG A 18 -9.64 4.51 -3.56
C ARG A 18 -8.43 5.43 -3.45
N LYS A 19 -8.62 6.61 -2.85
CA LYS A 19 -7.52 7.56 -2.58
C LYS A 19 -6.86 7.23 -1.25
N ALA A 20 -5.55 7.46 -1.14
CA ALA A 20 -4.79 7.17 0.08
C ALA A 20 -5.37 7.84 1.35
N ALA A 21 -5.83 9.09 1.24
CA ALA A 21 -6.48 9.81 2.34
C ALA A 21 -7.78 9.13 2.80
N GLU A 22 -8.58 8.61 1.86
CA GLU A 22 -9.82 7.88 2.15
C GLU A 22 -9.51 6.55 2.82
N THR A 23 -8.59 5.77 2.26
CA THR A 23 -8.14 4.50 2.83
C THR A 23 -7.60 4.66 4.26
N ALA A 24 -6.78 5.69 4.53
CA ALA A 24 -6.27 5.95 5.88
C ALA A 24 -7.41 6.26 6.88
N ARG A 25 -8.41 7.06 6.47
CA ARG A 25 -9.58 7.35 7.30
C ARG A 25 -10.41 6.09 7.55
N ASN A 26 -10.70 5.29 6.52
CA ASN A 26 -11.48 4.06 6.65
C ASN A 26 -10.80 3.07 7.62
N ILE A 27 -9.49 2.89 7.48
CA ILE A 27 -8.72 2.00 8.35
C ILE A 27 -8.73 2.47 9.80
N ASN A 28 -8.47 3.76 10.04
CA ASN A 28 -8.47 4.29 11.40
C ASN A 28 -9.87 4.28 12.03
N HIS A 29 -10.93 4.43 11.22
CA HIS A 29 -12.30 4.34 11.69
C HIS A 29 -12.68 2.92 12.14
N VAL A 30 -12.27 1.89 11.39
CA VAL A 30 -12.64 0.49 11.65
C VAL A 30 -11.72 -0.19 12.67
N PHE A 31 -10.41 0.07 12.58
CA PHE A 31 -9.39 -0.68 13.35
C PHE A 31 -8.77 0.10 14.51
N GLY A 32 -9.18 1.37 14.68
CA GLY A 32 -8.73 2.23 15.77
C GLY A 32 -7.89 3.41 15.30
N GLU A 33 -8.01 4.52 16.03
CA GLU A 33 -7.28 5.75 15.73
C GLU A 33 -5.78 5.50 15.73
N SER A 34 -5.06 6.07 14.76
CA SER A 34 -3.62 5.88 14.55
C SER A 34 -3.16 4.49 14.08
N THR A 35 -4.07 3.62 13.59
CA THR A 35 -3.67 2.36 12.94
C THR A 35 -2.75 2.59 11.73
N THR A 36 -2.99 3.66 10.97
CA THR A 36 -2.10 4.08 9.89
C THR A 36 -2.15 5.59 9.65
N SER A 37 -1.20 6.08 8.84
CA SER A 37 -1.15 7.46 8.37
C SER A 37 -1.36 7.52 6.86
N GLU A 38 -1.91 8.63 6.35
CA GLU A 38 -2.02 8.85 4.90
C GLU A 38 -0.67 8.70 4.20
N ARG A 39 0.41 9.20 4.82
CA ARG A 39 1.78 9.09 4.28
C ARG A 39 2.19 7.62 4.07
N THR A 40 1.87 6.75 5.03
CA THR A 40 2.12 5.31 4.93
C THR A 40 1.35 4.71 3.77
N VAL A 41 0.06 5.04 3.63
CA VAL A 41 -0.78 4.53 2.52
C VAL A 41 -0.25 5.02 1.16
N GLN A 42 0.10 6.30 1.04
CA GLN A 42 0.66 6.86 -0.19
C GLN A 42 1.96 6.16 -0.62
N HIS A 43 2.83 5.83 0.34
CA HIS A 43 4.05 5.08 0.09
C HIS A 43 3.75 3.70 -0.52
N TRP A 44 2.84 2.93 0.07
CA TRP A 44 2.43 1.63 -0.46
C TRP A 44 1.75 1.73 -1.82
N PHE A 45 0.88 2.72 -2.03
CA PHE A 45 0.26 2.94 -3.34
C PHE A 45 1.28 3.31 -4.42
N LYS A 46 2.42 3.92 -4.06
CA LYS A 46 3.51 4.15 -5.01
C LYS A 46 4.18 2.83 -5.41
N ILE A 47 4.36 1.90 -4.47
CA ILE A 47 4.90 0.55 -4.74
C ILE A 47 3.93 -0.24 -5.64
N PHE A 48 2.64 -0.26 -5.30
CA PHE A 48 1.61 -0.96 -6.09
C PHE A 48 1.47 -0.38 -7.51
N ARG A 49 1.54 0.95 -7.68
CA ARG A 49 1.60 1.57 -9.02
C ARG A 49 2.85 1.18 -9.81
N GLY A 50 3.92 0.79 -9.14
CA GLY A 50 5.12 0.22 -9.75
C GLY A 50 4.96 -1.25 -10.18
N GLY A 51 3.80 -1.87 -9.93
CA GLY A 51 3.51 -3.27 -10.27
C GLY A 51 3.93 -4.29 -9.20
N ASP A 52 4.46 -3.82 -8.07
CA ASP A 52 4.88 -4.69 -6.99
C ASP A 52 3.79 -4.80 -5.93
N GLU A 53 3.14 -5.95 -5.86
CA GLU A 53 2.10 -6.26 -4.87
C GLU A 53 2.61 -7.06 -3.66
N SER A 54 3.93 -7.20 -3.50
CA SER A 54 4.49 -7.85 -2.31
C SER A 54 4.10 -7.08 -1.05
N LEU A 55 3.76 -7.81 0.03
CA LEU A 55 3.34 -7.21 1.30
C LEU A 55 4.49 -7.13 2.32
N GLU A 56 5.70 -7.49 1.90
CA GLU A 56 6.88 -7.58 2.76
C GLU A 56 7.71 -6.31 2.66
N ASP A 57 8.45 -6.00 3.73
CA ASP A 57 9.42 -4.91 3.63
C ASP A 57 10.53 -5.36 2.70
N LYS A 58 10.84 -4.55 1.69
CA LYS A 58 12.02 -4.82 0.87
C LYS A 58 13.26 -4.56 1.70
N GLU A 59 13.94 -5.63 2.09
CA GLU A 59 15.31 -5.55 2.54
C GLU A 59 16.13 -4.84 1.45
N GLY A 60 16.76 -3.73 1.81
CA GLY A 60 17.29 -2.75 0.87
C GLY A 60 18.21 -3.34 -0.20
N LYS A 61 17.67 -3.59 -1.39
CA LYS A 61 18.43 -3.70 -2.64
C LYS A 61 17.69 -2.94 -3.73
N HIS A 62 18.31 -1.81 -4.10
CA HIS A 62 18.24 -1.13 -5.39
C HIS A 62 17.01 -1.46 -6.24
N MET A 63 16.07 -0.52 -6.31
CA MET A 63 15.07 -0.47 -7.38
C MET A 63 15.80 -0.34 -8.73
N SER A 64 16.19 -1.48 -9.31
CA SER A 64 16.78 -1.55 -10.63
C SER A 64 15.75 -2.08 -11.62
N LYS A 65 15.31 -1.14 -12.45
CA LYS A 65 14.73 -1.25 -13.80
C LYS A 65 13.42 -2.03 -13.94
N MET A 66 12.36 -1.23 -14.08
CA MET A 66 11.12 -1.54 -14.79
C MET A 66 11.43 -2.18 -16.15
N THR A 67 10.89 -3.36 -16.41
CA THR A 67 10.58 -3.80 -17.77
C THR A 67 9.07 -3.93 -17.86
N ARG A 68 8.45 -2.91 -18.44
CA ARG A 68 7.04 -2.91 -18.81
C ARG A 68 6.92 -3.72 -20.11
N VAL A 69 6.43 -4.96 -20.02
CA VAL A 69 5.88 -5.64 -21.20
C VAL A 69 4.38 -5.37 -21.17
N GLN A 70 3.93 -4.45 -22.03
CA GLN A 70 2.51 -4.28 -22.34
C GLN A 70 2.22 -5.09 -23.60
N LEU A 71 1.13 -5.85 -23.58
CA LEU A 71 0.43 -6.32 -24.78
C LEU A 71 -0.12 -5.13 -25.58
#